data_AF-A0A2H0P580-F1
#
_entry.id   AF-A0A2H0P580-F1
#
_cell.length_a   1.000
_cell.length_b   1.000
_cell.length_c   1.000
_cell.angle_alpha   90.00
_cell.angle_beta   90.00
_cell.angle_gamma   90.00
#
_symmetry.space_group_name_H-M   'P 1'
#
loop_
_entity.id
_entity.type
_entity.pdbx_description
1 polymer ?
#
loop_
_entity_poly.entity_id
_entity_poly.type
_entity_poly.pdbx_seq_one_letter_code
_entity_poly.pdbx_strand_id
1 'polypeptide(L)'
;MEGMTLFHQLFPDIGLEETRTITVFKKRDGLPKGSYGFVELYCVDPNCDCRRVMFNVVSEKPAKHLATINHSFEPPLPDDVIKEQSFLDELNVQSEHSPTLLKLFKEVLLNDSVFTERIEEHYKMVKTALKNPTHKVWKVIKGATKDYAGENLRSNIKNIDPYSPCICGSGKKFKWCCREKMMRIDSERE
;
A
#
# COMPACT_ATOMS: atom_id res chain seq x y z
N MET A 1 8.07 6.32 16.88
CA MET A 1 8.38 6.40 15.43
C MET A 1 7.09 6.04 14.76
N GLU A 2 6.37 7.05 14.28
CA GLU A 2 5.01 6.91 13.82
C GLU A 2 5.01 6.83 12.29
N GLY A 3 4.28 5.86 11.73
CA GLY A 3 4.17 5.74 10.28
C GLY A 3 3.58 4.42 9.83
N MET A 4 2.95 4.46 8.67
CA MET A 4 2.52 3.29 7.91
C MET A 4 3.56 3.05 6.81
N THR A 5 4.05 1.82 6.65
CA THR A 5 5.06 1.48 5.64
C THR A 5 4.54 0.35 4.75
N LEU A 6 4.87 0.42 3.47
CA LEU A 6 4.48 -0.58 2.47
C LEU A 6 5.07 -1.94 2.83
N PHE A 7 4.23 -2.98 2.83
CA PHE A 7 4.67 -4.33 3.18
C PHE A 7 5.80 -4.82 2.27
N HIS A 8 5.70 -4.59 0.97
CA HIS A 8 6.73 -4.97 0.00
C HIS A 8 8.06 -4.20 0.16
N GLN A 9 8.13 -3.13 0.95
CA GLN A 9 9.41 -2.52 1.32
C GLN A 9 10.06 -3.27 2.49
N LEU A 10 9.24 -3.77 3.42
CA LEU A 10 9.70 -4.53 4.60
C LEU A 10 10.05 -5.98 4.22
N PHE A 11 9.26 -6.59 3.34
CA PHE A 11 9.40 -7.97 2.86
C PHE A 11 9.24 -8.01 1.33
N PRO A 12 10.28 -7.66 0.56
CA PRO A 12 10.18 -7.49 -0.89
C PRO A 12 9.77 -8.74 -1.67
N ASP A 13 10.31 -9.89 -1.31
CA ASP A 13 10.04 -11.15 -2.02
C ASP A 13 8.57 -11.56 -1.87
N ILE A 14 8.07 -11.54 -0.63
CA ILE A 14 6.68 -11.90 -0.30
C ILE A 14 5.71 -10.86 -0.84
N GLY A 15 5.99 -9.57 -0.62
CA GLY A 15 5.13 -8.50 -1.10
C GLY A 15 4.98 -8.50 -2.63
N LEU A 16 6.01 -8.90 -3.38
CA LEU A 16 5.94 -9.02 -4.83
C LEU A 16 5.03 -10.17 -5.28
N GLU A 17 5.14 -11.32 -4.62
CA GLU A 17 4.39 -12.54 -4.99
C GLU A 17 2.93 -12.50 -4.52
N GLU A 18 2.66 -11.84 -3.39
CA GLU A 18 1.38 -11.97 -2.70
C GLU A 18 0.47 -10.74 -2.82
N THR A 19 0.93 -9.63 -3.43
CA THR A 19 0.08 -8.46 -3.71
C THR A 19 -1.15 -8.87 -4.50
N ARG A 20 -2.34 -8.63 -3.94
CA ARG A 20 -3.60 -9.03 -4.58
C ARG A 20 -4.03 -8.01 -5.63
N THR A 21 -4.50 -8.51 -6.77
CA THR A 21 -4.99 -7.69 -7.88
C THR A 21 -6.39 -8.14 -8.27
N ILE A 22 -7.31 -7.19 -8.45
CA ILE A 22 -8.62 -7.43 -9.06
C ILE A 22 -8.57 -7.00 -10.51
N THR A 23 -9.00 -7.89 -11.41
CA THR A 23 -9.17 -7.56 -12.83
C THR A 23 -10.64 -7.32 -13.15
N VAL A 24 -10.93 -6.11 -13.62
CA VAL A 24 -12.26 -5.66 -14.03
C VAL A 24 -12.36 -5.80 -15.54
N PHE A 25 -13.11 -6.80 -16.01
CA PHE A 25 -13.23 -7.13 -17.44
C PHE A 25 -14.19 -6.19 -18.20
N LYS A 26 -15.17 -5.60 -17.50
CA LYS A 26 -16.14 -4.65 -18.05
C LYS A 26 -16.26 -3.47 -17.10
N LYS A 27 -16.52 -2.27 -17.64
CA LYS A 27 -16.72 -1.06 -16.83
C LYS A 27 -17.76 -1.34 -15.75
N ARG A 28 -17.46 -0.98 -14.50
CA ARG A 28 -18.30 -1.24 -13.33
C ARG A 28 -18.46 0.05 -12.55
N ASP A 29 -19.68 0.56 -12.37
CA ASP A 29 -19.98 1.74 -11.55
C ASP A 29 -18.96 2.89 -11.78
N GLY A 30 -18.72 3.26 -13.05
CA GLY A 30 -17.75 4.29 -13.42
C GLY A 30 -16.29 3.82 -13.54
N LEU A 31 -15.88 2.78 -12.82
CA LEU A 31 -14.53 2.21 -12.84
C LEU A 31 -14.20 1.58 -14.21
N PRO A 32 -13.16 2.04 -14.92
CA PRO A 32 -12.76 1.50 -16.21
C PRO A 32 -12.34 0.02 -16.16
N LYS A 33 -12.35 -0.65 -17.32
CA LYS A 33 -11.73 -1.97 -17.44
C LYS A 33 -10.23 -1.87 -17.13
N GLY A 34 -9.69 -2.86 -16.43
CA GLY A 34 -8.28 -2.87 -16.06
C GLY A 34 -7.99 -3.70 -14.82
N SER A 35 -6.72 -3.71 -14.42
CA SER A 35 -6.24 -4.40 -13.24
C SER A 35 -5.88 -3.39 -12.15
N TYR A 36 -6.33 -3.68 -10.93
CA TYR A 36 -6.21 -2.82 -9.76
C TYR A 36 -5.54 -3.59 -8.63
N GLY A 37 -4.32 -3.17 -8.28
CA GLY A 37 -3.53 -3.77 -7.20
C GLY A 37 -3.91 -3.17 -5.84
N PHE A 38 -4.00 -4.01 -4.82
CA PHE A 38 -4.26 -3.63 -3.42
C PHE A 38 -2.97 -3.78 -2.63
N VAL A 39 -2.27 -2.67 -2.46
CA VAL A 39 -0.91 -2.65 -1.91
C VAL A 39 -0.96 -2.37 -0.42
N GLU A 40 -0.49 -3.30 0.38
CA GLU A 40 -0.61 -3.28 1.83
C GLU A 40 0.38 -2.31 2.51
N LEU A 41 -0.09 -1.62 3.54
CA LEU A 41 0.69 -0.78 4.44
C LEU A 41 0.38 -1.15 5.89
N TYR A 42 1.43 -1.24 6.70
CA TYR A 42 1.35 -1.61 8.11
C TYR A 42 2.02 -0.59 9.02
N CYS A 43 1.49 -0.47 10.24
CA CYS A 43 2.05 0.38 11.28
C CYS A 43 3.42 -0.16 11.72
N VAL A 44 4.46 0.67 11.61
CA VAL A 44 5.83 0.32 11.99
C VAL A 44 6.25 0.81 13.38
N ASP A 45 5.30 1.28 14.18
CA ASP A 45 5.55 1.52 15.61
C ASP A 45 5.58 0.18 16.37
N PRO A 46 6.71 -0.18 17.02
CA PRO A 46 6.85 -1.43 17.77
C PRO A 46 5.95 -1.52 19.00
N ASN A 47 5.47 -0.38 19.52
CA ASN A 47 4.63 -0.30 20.72
C ASN A 47 3.13 -0.19 20.38
N CYS A 48 2.77 -0.15 19.09
CA CYS A 48 1.40 -0.04 18.63
C CYS A 48 0.87 -1.39 18.15
N ASP A 49 -0.27 -1.83 18.69
CA ASP A 49 -1.03 -3.00 18.22
C ASP A 49 -2.36 -2.57 17.61
N CYS A 50 -2.32 -1.69 16.60
CA CYS A 50 -3.54 -1.14 15.98
C CYS A 50 -4.39 -2.16 15.21
N ARG A 51 -3.90 -3.39 15.02
CA ARG A 51 -4.61 -4.51 14.36
C ARG A 51 -5.41 -4.09 13.12
N ARG A 52 -4.74 -3.37 12.23
CA ARG A 52 -5.29 -2.85 10.98
C ARG A 52 -4.27 -2.88 9.85
N VAL A 53 -4.77 -2.85 8.64
CA VAL A 53 -4.01 -2.67 7.39
C VAL A 53 -4.59 -1.49 6.61
N MET A 54 -3.73 -0.74 5.95
CA MET A 54 -4.13 0.22 4.93
C MET A 54 -3.79 -0.33 3.56
N PHE A 55 -4.63 -0.06 2.56
CA PHE A 55 -4.36 -0.39 1.18
C PHE A 55 -4.25 0.87 0.33
N ASN A 56 -3.16 0.99 -0.40
CA ASN A 56 -3.11 1.87 -1.56
C ASN A 56 -3.60 1.08 -2.77
N VAL A 57 -4.70 1.53 -3.37
CA VAL A 57 -5.28 0.89 -4.55
C VAL A 57 -4.73 1.57 -5.80
N VAL A 58 -4.10 0.81 -6.67
CA VAL A 58 -3.35 1.34 -7.82
C VAL A 58 -3.81 0.72 -9.13
N SER A 59 -4.07 1.53 -10.16
CA SER A 59 -4.31 1.02 -11.51
C SER A 59 -3.00 0.57 -12.16
N GLU A 60 -3.02 -0.39 -13.08
CA GLU A 60 -1.79 -0.84 -13.76
C GLU A 60 -1.39 0.05 -14.95
N LYS A 61 -2.38 0.57 -15.71
CA LYS A 61 -2.17 1.23 -17.01
C LYS A 61 -3.08 2.46 -17.19
N PRO A 62 -2.58 3.68 -16.92
CA PRO A 62 -1.29 3.98 -16.29
C PRO A 62 -1.25 3.57 -14.81
N ALA A 63 -0.04 3.33 -14.29
CA ALA A 63 0.21 3.27 -12.85
C ALA A 63 -0.23 4.57 -12.16
N LYS A 64 -1.27 4.50 -11.33
CA LYS A 64 -1.82 5.65 -10.58
C LYS A 64 -2.44 5.18 -9.27
N HIS A 65 -2.15 5.89 -8.19
CA HIS A 65 -2.84 5.71 -6.89
C HIS A 65 -4.24 6.31 -6.99
N LEU A 66 -5.26 5.49 -6.75
CA LEU A 66 -6.67 5.85 -6.95
C LEU A 66 -7.46 5.96 -5.65
N ALA A 67 -7.12 5.18 -4.64
CA ALA A 67 -7.84 5.17 -3.37
C ALA A 67 -6.94 4.66 -2.24
N THR A 68 -7.14 5.19 -1.04
CA THR A 68 -6.61 4.63 0.20
C THR A 68 -7.74 4.05 1.04
N ILE A 69 -7.65 2.77 1.39
CA ILE A 69 -8.66 2.05 2.18
C ILE A 69 -8.04 1.68 3.53
N ASN A 70 -8.72 1.96 4.64
CA ASN A 70 -8.42 1.35 5.93
C ASN A 70 -9.27 0.09 6.12
N HIS A 71 -8.67 -0.93 6.75
CA HIS A 71 -9.37 -2.13 7.19
C HIS A 71 -8.85 -2.57 8.56
N SER A 72 -9.74 -2.63 9.56
CA SER A 72 -9.46 -3.21 10.87
C SER A 72 -9.73 -4.72 10.85
N PHE A 73 -8.90 -5.53 11.50
CA PHE A 73 -9.12 -6.98 11.57
C PHE A 73 -10.31 -7.33 12.47
N GLU A 74 -10.55 -6.51 13.50
CA GLU A 74 -11.73 -6.61 14.35
C GLU A 74 -12.86 -5.71 13.84
N PRO A 75 -14.13 -6.15 13.99
CA PRO A 75 -15.26 -5.28 13.75
C PRO A 75 -15.28 -4.14 14.77
N PRO A 76 -15.81 -2.96 14.39
CA PRO A 76 -15.92 -1.83 15.30
C PRO A 76 -16.87 -2.15 16.46
N LEU A 77 -16.53 -1.65 17.63
CA LEU A 77 -17.37 -1.73 18.82
C LEU A 77 -18.51 -0.69 18.78
N PRO A 78 -19.60 -0.88 19.55
CA PRO A 78 -20.72 0.04 19.56
C PRO A 78 -20.35 1.50 19.87
N ASP A 79 -19.31 1.73 20.66
CA ASP A 79 -18.87 3.08 21.08
C ASP A 79 -17.76 3.67 20.19
N ASP A 80 -17.27 2.93 19.19
CA ASP A 80 -16.20 3.43 18.32
C ASP A 80 -16.67 4.60 17.47
N VAL A 81 -15.81 5.60 17.28
CA VAL A 81 -16.12 6.76 16.41
C VAL A 81 -16.34 6.30 14.96
N ILE A 82 -15.53 5.33 14.51
CA ILE A 82 -15.63 4.76 13.17
C ILE A 82 -16.52 3.53 13.25
N LYS A 83 -17.66 3.58 12.58
CA LYS A 83 -18.67 2.50 12.60
C LYS A 83 -18.47 1.44 11.51
N GLU A 84 -17.53 1.64 10.61
CA GLU A 84 -17.23 0.70 9.52
C GLU A 84 -15.88 0.02 9.74
N GLN A 85 -15.84 -1.30 9.63
CA GLN A 85 -14.59 -2.07 9.69
C GLN A 85 -13.64 -1.71 8.53
N SER A 86 -14.20 -1.40 7.36
CA SER A 86 -13.41 -0.97 6.18
C SER A 86 -14.00 0.28 5.57
N PHE A 87 -13.18 1.31 5.37
CA PHE A 87 -13.61 2.63 4.93
C PHE A 87 -12.54 3.34 4.09
N LEU A 88 -12.94 4.38 3.36
CA LEU A 88 -12.00 5.24 2.63
C LEU A 88 -11.30 6.18 3.61
N ASP A 89 -9.97 6.22 3.57
CA ASP A 89 -9.20 7.19 4.33
C ASP A 89 -9.21 8.54 3.62
N GLU A 90 -10.12 9.43 4.01
CA GLU A 90 -10.33 10.75 3.37
C GLU A 90 -9.14 11.70 3.54
N LEU A 91 -8.21 11.42 4.46
CA LEU A 91 -6.98 12.20 4.64
C LEU A 91 -5.90 11.81 3.62
N ASN A 92 -6.15 10.76 2.83
CA ASN A 92 -5.24 10.23 1.83
C ASN A 92 -5.83 10.32 0.41
N VAL A 93 -5.10 9.81 -0.58
CA VAL A 93 -5.50 9.92 -1.99
C VAL A 93 -6.83 9.22 -2.22
N GLN A 94 -7.80 9.96 -2.73
CA GLN A 94 -9.07 9.45 -3.25
C GLN A 94 -9.31 9.97 -4.66
N SER A 95 -10.01 9.18 -5.47
CA SER A 95 -10.45 9.53 -6.82
C SER A 95 -11.95 9.28 -6.94
N GLU A 96 -12.53 9.69 -8.06
CA GLU A 96 -13.93 9.37 -8.40
C GLU A 96 -14.22 7.85 -8.41
N HIS A 97 -13.18 7.01 -8.49
CA HIS A 97 -13.28 5.56 -8.49
C HIS A 97 -13.23 4.94 -7.09
N SER A 98 -12.88 5.71 -6.05
CA SER A 98 -12.69 5.19 -4.69
C SER A 98 -13.89 4.43 -4.13
N PRO A 99 -15.14 4.91 -4.25
CA PRO A 99 -16.30 4.18 -3.72
C PRO A 99 -16.44 2.79 -4.37
N THR A 100 -16.23 2.70 -5.68
CA THR A 100 -16.31 1.43 -6.43
C THR A 100 -15.16 0.49 -6.06
N LEU A 101 -13.97 1.01 -5.80
CA LEU A 101 -12.82 0.22 -5.34
C LEU A 101 -13.03 -0.32 -3.90
N LEU A 102 -13.61 0.47 -2.99
CA LEU A 102 -14.00 -0.01 -1.66
C LEU A 102 -15.06 -1.11 -1.75
N LYS A 103 -16.05 -0.94 -2.63
CA LYS A 103 -17.07 -1.97 -2.89
C LYS A 103 -16.44 -3.27 -3.39
N LEU A 104 -15.51 -3.19 -4.35
CA LEU A 104 -14.75 -4.36 -4.83
C LEU A 104 -13.94 -5.02 -3.72
N PHE A 105 -13.29 -4.24 -2.87
CA PHE A 105 -12.57 -4.76 -1.71
C PHE A 105 -13.48 -5.59 -0.80
N LYS A 106 -14.63 -5.00 -0.39
CA LYS A 106 -15.61 -5.63 0.49
C LYS A 106 -16.26 -6.87 -0.13
N GLU A 107 -16.63 -6.81 -1.41
CA GLU A 107 -17.38 -7.88 -2.07
C GLU A 107 -16.51 -9.02 -2.62
N VAL A 108 -15.24 -8.75 -2.94
CA VAL A 108 -14.36 -9.74 -3.58
C VAL A 108 -13.27 -10.21 -2.65
N LEU A 109 -12.50 -9.28 -2.04
CA LEU A 109 -11.33 -9.68 -1.26
C LEU A 109 -11.70 -10.11 0.16
N LEU A 110 -12.62 -9.41 0.83
CA LEU A 110 -13.03 -9.80 2.18
C LEU A 110 -13.85 -11.11 2.23
N ASN A 111 -14.37 -11.57 1.09
CA ASN A 111 -15.04 -12.87 0.97
C ASN A 111 -14.07 -14.02 0.63
N ASP A 112 -12.77 -13.73 0.46
CA ASP A 112 -11.71 -14.71 0.22
C ASP A 112 -10.98 -14.97 1.53
N SER A 113 -11.29 -16.08 2.20
CA SER A 113 -10.74 -16.40 3.53
C SER A 113 -9.20 -16.49 3.51
N VAL A 114 -8.64 -17.01 2.42
CA VAL A 114 -7.19 -17.12 2.23
C VAL A 114 -6.55 -15.73 2.16
N PHE A 115 -7.21 -14.79 1.48
CA PHE A 115 -6.76 -13.40 1.47
C PHE A 115 -6.83 -12.77 2.87
N THR A 116 -7.95 -12.94 3.59
CA THR A 116 -8.12 -12.32 4.92
C THR A 116 -7.15 -12.87 5.96
N GLU A 117 -6.87 -14.18 5.93
CA GLU A 117 -5.88 -14.80 6.82
C GLU A 117 -4.48 -14.25 6.50
N ARG A 118 -4.13 -14.17 5.22
CA ARG A 118 -2.81 -13.70 4.77
C ARG A 118 -2.51 -12.26 5.18
N ILE A 119 -3.46 -11.33 5.04
CA ILE A 119 -3.22 -9.94 5.45
C ILE A 119 -3.06 -9.79 6.97
N GLU A 120 -3.60 -10.71 7.77
CA GLU A 120 -3.35 -10.78 9.21
C GLU A 120 -1.99 -11.43 9.51
N GLU A 121 -1.58 -12.43 8.73
CA GLU A 121 -0.24 -13.03 8.83
C GLU A 121 0.85 -12.02 8.48
N HIS A 122 0.69 -11.25 7.41
CA HIS A 122 1.58 -10.14 7.05
C HIS A 122 1.70 -9.11 8.18
N TYR A 123 0.59 -8.76 8.83
CA TYR A 123 0.61 -7.93 10.02
C TYR A 123 1.47 -8.53 11.13
N LYS A 124 1.23 -9.81 11.46
CA LYS A 124 1.99 -10.55 12.49
C LYS A 124 3.47 -10.62 12.15
N MET A 125 3.83 -10.81 10.88
CA MET A 125 5.21 -10.79 10.39
C MET A 125 5.87 -9.43 10.64
N VAL A 126 5.20 -8.33 10.29
CA VAL A 126 5.70 -6.97 10.55
C VAL A 126 5.91 -6.76 12.04
N LYS A 127 4.90 -7.03 12.88
CA LYS A 127 5.01 -6.85 14.34
C LYS A 127 6.08 -7.73 14.97
N THR A 128 6.23 -8.97 14.52
CA THR A 128 7.29 -9.88 14.98
C THR A 128 8.67 -9.36 14.61
N ALA A 129 8.85 -8.87 13.38
CA ALA A 129 10.11 -8.28 12.94
C ALA A 129 10.48 -7.02 13.73
N LEU A 130 9.50 -6.19 14.10
CA LEU A 130 9.73 -4.98 14.90
C LEU A 130 10.19 -5.27 16.33
N LYS A 131 9.77 -6.39 16.92
CA LYS A 131 10.22 -6.82 18.27
C LYS A 131 11.73 -7.07 18.35
N ASN A 132 12.39 -7.33 17.22
CA ASN A 132 13.84 -7.49 17.17
C ASN A 132 14.51 -6.22 16.59
N PRO A 133 15.15 -5.37 17.42
CA PRO A 133 15.82 -4.14 16.97
C PRO A 133 16.95 -4.36 15.95
N THR A 134 17.46 -5.59 15.81
CA THR A 134 18.52 -5.94 14.86
C THR A 134 17.98 -6.47 13.52
N HIS A 135 16.66 -6.68 13.41
CA HIS A 135 16.05 -7.20 12.19
C HIS A 135 16.23 -6.24 11.00
N LYS A 136 16.39 -6.79 9.79
CA LYS A 136 16.67 -6.04 8.56
C LYS A 136 15.64 -4.94 8.25
N VAL A 137 14.39 -5.10 8.68
CA VAL A 137 13.32 -4.11 8.50
C VAL A 137 13.65 -2.76 9.14
N TRP A 138 14.40 -2.74 10.24
CA TRP A 138 14.81 -1.49 10.88
C TRP A 138 15.74 -0.65 10.00
N LYS A 139 16.50 -1.26 9.10
CA LYS A 139 17.28 -0.52 8.09
C LYS A 139 16.35 0.16 7.08
N VAL A 140 15.29 -0.53 6.65
CA VAL A 140 14.28 0.02 5.73
C VAL A 140 13.54 1.18 6.38
N ILE A 141 13.06 1.00 7.61
CA ILE A 141 12.30 2.02 8.34
C ILE A 141 13.17 3.26 8.61
N LYS A 142 14.42 3.07 9.09
CA LYS A 142 15.35 4.19 9.32
C LYS A 142 15.78 4.88 8.03
N GLY A 143 15.84 4.14 6.92
CA GLY A 143 16.03 4.69 5.58
C GLY A 143 14.85 5.57 5.16
N ALA A 144 13.63 5.07 5.30
CA ALA A 144 12.40 5.79 4.98
C ALA A 144 12.18 7.04 5.85
N THR A 145 12.60 7.03 7.13
CA THR A 145 12.52 8.24 7.98
C THR A 145 13.41 9.39 7.50
N LYS A 146 14.45 9.13 6.70
CA LYS A 146 15.22 10.20 6.03
C LYS A 146 14.46 10.84 4.86
N ASP A 147 13.41 10.19 4.36
CA ASP A 147 12.60 10.64 3.23
C ASP A 147 11.39 11.48 3.65
N TYR A 148 10.85 11.27 4.86
CA TYR A 148 9.70 12.00 5.40
C TYR A 148 10.06 13.36 6.04
N ALA A 149 11.34 13.61 6.33
CA ALA A 149 11.82 14.95 6.69
C ALA A 149 11.98 15.82 5.43
N GLY A 150 10.86 16.15 4.77
CA GLY A 150 10.65 17.35 3.95
C GLY A 150 11.53 17.68 2.74
N GLU A 151 12.69 17.04 2.54
CA GLU A 151 13.70 17.56 1.60
C GLU A 151 14.15 16.57 0.53
N ASN A 152 13.76 15.28 0.54
CA ASN A 152 14.48 14.29 -0.29
C ASN A 152 13.66 13.21 -1.01
N LEU A 153 12.36 13.41 -1.27
CA LEU A 153 11.66 12.51 -2.22
C LEU A 153 12.26 12.60 -3.64
N ARG A 154 12.84 13.76 -4.03
CA ARG A 154 13.49 13.98 -5.34
C ARG A 154 14.87 13.33 -5.45
N SER A 155 15.69 13.41 -4.40
CA SER A 155 17.06 12.89 -4.43
C SER A 155 17.13 11.36 -4.32
N ASN A 156 16.07 10.71 -3.81
CA ASN A 156 16.03 9.25 -3.72
C ASN A 156 15.47 8.52 -4.94
N ILE A 157 14.77 9.18 -5.89
CA ILE A 157 14.33 8.52 -7.15
C ILE A 157 15.53 7.98 -7.95
N LYS A 158 16.67 8.69 -7.91
CA LYS A 158 17.93 8.25 -8.56
C LYS A 158 18.59 7.06 -7.83
N ASN A 159 18.30 6.90 -6.55
CA ASN A 159 18.87 5.84 -5.70
C ASN A 159 17.95 4.61 -5.56
N ILE A 160 16.71 4.67 -6.04
CA ILE A 160 15.85 3.48 -6.13
C ILE A 160 16.47 2.55 -7.18
N ASP A 161 16.82 1.33 -6.75
CA ASP A 161 17.29 0.28 -7.65
C ASP A 161 16.26 0.12 -8.79
N PRO A 162 16.63 0.36 -10.05
CA PRO A 162 15.73 0.21 -11.19
C PRO A 162 15.09 -1.18 -11.27
N TYR A 163 15.74 -2.21 -10.71
CA TYR A 163 15.23 -3.57 -10.71
C TYR A 163 14.41 -3.94 -9.47
N SER A 164 14.33 -3.08 -8.45
CA SER A 164 13.46 -3.30 -7.30
C SER A 164 11.98 -3.22 -7.70
N PRO A 165 11.07 -3.86 -6.96
CA PRO A 165 9.63 -3.61 -7.13
C PRO A 165 9.31 -2.12 -7.06
N CYS A 166 8.42 -1.65 -7.94
CA CYS A 166 8.12 -0.24 -8.02
C CYS A 166 7.34 0.23 -6.80
N ILE A 167 7.72 1.39 -6.25
CA ILE A 167 7.00 2.10 -5.17
C ILE A 167 5.56 2.48 -5.54
N CYS A 168 5.21 2.41 -6.84
CA CYS A 168 3.86 2.55 -7.34
C CYS A 168 2.96 1.36 -6.96
N GLY A 169 3.52 0.28 -6.42
CA GLY A 169 2.80 -0.92 -6.04
C GLY A 169 2.26 -1.77 -7.21
N SER A 170 2.66 -1.48 -8.44
CA SER A 170 2.20 -2.24 -9.63
C SER A 170 2.74 -3.67 -9.74
N GLY A 171 3.60 -4.11 -8.81
CA GLY A 171 4.33 -5.38 -8.91
C GLY A 171 5.41 -5.42 -10.02
N LYS A 172 5.50 -4.41 -10.90
CA LYS A 172 6.57 -4.32 -11.89
C LYS A 172 7.85 -3.76 -11.28
N LYS A 173 9.00 -4.09 -11.86
CA LYS A 173 10.27 -3.44 -11.49
C LYS A 173 10.18 -1.93 -11.72
N PHE A 174 10.79 -1.13 -10.86
CA PHE A 174 10.74 0.33 -10.85
C PHE A 174 11.06 0.92 -12.22
N LYS A 175 12.10 0.41 -12.88
CA LYS A 175 12.53 0.74 -14.25
C LYS A 175 11.40 0.69 -15.26
N TRP A 176 10.48 -0.27 -15.12
CA TRP A 176 9.43 -0.56 -16.08
C TRP A 176 8.02 -0.09 -15.61
N CYS A 177 7.88 0.46 -14.40
CA CYS A 177 6.64 1.12 -13.93
C CYS A 177 6.77 2.65 -13.96
N CYS A 178 7.35 3.24 -12.92
CA CYS A 178 7.29 4.69 -12.70
C CYS A 178 8.58 5.43 -13.00
N ARG A 179 9.71 4.73 -13.21
CA ARG A 179 11.02 5.40 -13.36
C ARG A 179 11.02 6.46 -14.45
N GLU A 180 10.57 6.15 -15.67
CA GLU A 180 10.56 7.13 -16.76
C GLU A 180 9.60 8.30 -16.51
N LYS A 181 8.41 8.04 -15.96
CA LYS A 181 7.45 9.10 -15.64
C LYS A 181 7.98 10.05 -14.58
N MET A 182 8.61 9.48 -13.55
CA MET A 182 9.20 10.26 -12.46
C MET A 182 10.41 11.07 -12.94
N MET A 183 11.22 10.53 -13.85
CA MET A 183 12.34 11.28 -14.44
C MET A 183 11.91 12.38 -15.42
N ARG A 184 10.77 12.24 -16.13
CA ARG A 184 10.25 13.28 -17.02
C ARG A 184 9.64 14.48 -16.28
N ILE A 185 9.00 14.23 -15.13
CA ILE A 185 8.48 15.30 -14.26
C ILE A 185 9.61 16.21 -13.75
N ASP A 186 10.81 15.65 -13.53
CA ASP A 186 11.98 16.44 -13.13
C ASP A 186 12.53 17.30 -14.29
N SER A 187 12.46 16.82 -15.55
CA SER A 187 13.01 17.56 -16.71
C SER A 187 12.12 18.68 -17.26
N GLU A 188 10.83 18.68 -16.95
CA GLU A 188 9.86 19.69 -17.44
C GLU A 188 9.67 20.87 -16.46
N ARG A 189 10.47 20.90 -15.37
CA ARG A 189 10.40 21.92 -14.30
C ARG A 189 11.72 22.69 -14.11
N GLU A 190 12.69 22.51 -15.00
CA GLU A 190 13.86 23.38 -15.21
C GLU A 190 13.58 24.33 -16.38
#